data_AF-A0A6V7K100-F1
#
_entry.id   AF-A0A6V7K100-F1
#
_cell.length_a   1.000
_cell.length_b   1.000
_cell.length_c   1.000
_cell.angle_alpha   90.00
_cell.angle_beta   90.00
_cell.angle_gamma   90.00
#
_symmetry.space_group_name_H-M   'P 1'
#
loop_
_entity.id
_entity.type
_entity.pdbx_description
1 polymer ?
#
loop_
_entity_poly.entity_id
_entity_poly.type
_entity_poly.pdbx_seq_one_letter_code
_entity_poly.pdbx_strand_id
1 'polypeptide(L)' 'MDFWDQPYYRITKRLSCFMGVWPYQTRKELCLQRSLIFFLYIIQVIPE' A
#
# COMPACT_ATOMS: atom_id res chain seq x y z
N MET A 1 12.92 0.26 20.52
CA MET A 1 11.48 0.25 20.24
C MET A 1 11.26 1.29 19.16
N ASP A 2 11.02 0.88 17.92
CA ASP A 2 10.79 1.80 16.82
C ASP A 2 9.61 2.72 17.16
N PHE A 3 9.83 4.03 17.10
CA PHE A 3 8.80 5.05 17.39
C PHE A 3 7.50 4.79 16.61
N TRP A 4 7.64 4.26 15.38
CA TRP A 4 6.56 3.95 14.45
C TRP A 4 5.88 2.59 14.66
N ASP A 5 6.35 1.78 15.61
CA ASP A 5 5.75 0.48 15.94
C ASP A 5 4.76 0.56 17.11
N GLN A 6 4.50 1.76 17.60
CA GLN A 6 3.45 2.00 18.58
C GLN A 6 2.07 1.64 18.00
N PRO A 7 1.16 1.07 18.80
CA PRO A 7 -0.14 0.60 18.34
C PRO A 7 -1.01 1.71 17.73
N TYR A 8 -0.87 2.95 18.22
CA TYR A 8 -1.56 4.13 17.68
C TYR A 8 -1.18 4.45 16.24
N TYR A 9 0.09 4.27 15.88
CA TYR A 9 0.58 4.51 14.52
C TYR A 9 0.37 3.33 13.59
N ARG A 10 -0.09 2.17 14.09
CA ARG A 10 -0.27 0.96 13.27
C ARG A 10 -1.34 1.13 12.19
N ILE A 11 -2.41 1.86 12.48
CA ILE A 11 -3.48 2.17 11.51
C ILE A 11 -2.95 3.16 10.47
N THR A 12 -2.34 4.26 10.92
CA THR A 12 -1.75 5.27 10.03
C THR A 12 -0.68 4.66 9.13
N LYS A 13 0.20 3.81 9.68
CA LYS A 13 1.23 3.06 8.94
C LYS A 13 0.60 2.17 7.88
N ARG A 14 -0.47 1.43 8.20
CA ARG A 14 -1.21 0.61 7.22
C ARG A 14 -1.85 1.47 6.12
N LEU A 15 -2.50 2.57 6.48
CA LEU A 15 -3.15 3.45 5.51
C LEU A 15 -2.13 4.14 4.60
N SER A 16 -1.06 4.69 5.16
CA SER A 16 0.03 5.28 4.38
C SER A 16 0.75 4.24 3.53
N CYS A 17 0.90 3.00 4.04
CA CYS A 17 1.44 1.92 3.22
C CYS A 17 0.50 1.59 2.06
N PHE A 18 -0.80 1.46 2.33
CA PHE A 18 -1.84 1.22 1.33
C PHE A 18 -2.01 2.38 0.34
N MET A 19 -1.65 3.61 0.70
CA MET A 19 -1.58 4.72 -0.26
C MET A 19 -0.25 4.73 -1.03
N GLY A 20 0.73 3.91 -0.63
CA GLY A 20 2.08 3.90 -1.18
C GLY A 20 2.89 5.16 -0.84
N VAL A 21 2.45 5.93 0.16
CA VAL A 21 3.08 7.18 0.60
C VAL A 21 4.04 6.93 1.77
N TRP A 22 4.02 5.73 2.36
CA TRP A 22 4.85 5.43 3.52
C TRP A 22 6.35 5.37 3.17
N PRO A 23 7.20 6.21 3.77
CA PRO A 23 8.60 6.36 3.35
C PRO A 23 9.46 5.13 3.68
N TYR A 24 9.09 4.34 4.69
CA TYR A 24 9.82 3.13 5.10
C TYR A 24 9.26 1.85 4.46
N GLN A 25 8.38 1.95 3.46
CA GLN A 25 7.82 0.79 2.79
C GLN A 25 8.84 0.20 1.82
N THR A 26 8.95 -1.13 1.79
CA THR A 26 9.90 -1.79 0.90
C THR A 26 9.44 -1.62 -0.55
N ARG A 27 10.37 -1.31 -1.47
CA ARG A 27 10.07 -1.14 -2.90
C ARG A 27 9.31 -2.31 -3.52
N LYS A 28 9.52 -3.53 -2.99
CA LYS A 28 8.80 -4.75 -3.37
C LYS A 28 7.30 -4.67 -3.04
N GLU A 29 6.95 -4.22 -1.84
CA GLU A 29 5.54 -4.06 -1.42
C GLU A 29 4.84 -2.97 -2.23
N LEU A 30 5.53 -1.86 -2.49
CA LEU A 30 5.01 -0.79 -3.34
C LEU A 30 4.71 -1.29 -4.77
N CYS A 31 5.63 -2.10 -5.32
CA CYS A 31 5.47 -2.69 -6.64
C CYS A 31 4.29 -3.66 -6.71
N LEU A 32 4.18 -4.56 -5.72
CA LEU A 32 3.05 -5.50 -5.61
C LEU A 32 1.71 -4.76 -5.51
N GLN A 33 1.64 -3.73 -4.69
CA GLN A 33 0.41 -2.98 -4.48
C GLN A 33 -0.01 -2.18 -5.73
N ARG A 34 0.94 -1.53 -6.40
CA ARG A 34 0.67 -0.86 -7.68
C ARG A 34 0.24 -1.86 -8.75
N SER A 35 0.87 -3.03 -8.79
CA SER A 35 0.50 -4.11 -9.70
C SER A 35 -0.95 -4.56 -9.46
N LEU A 36 -1.35 -4.80 -8.20
CA LEU A 36 -2.73 -5.16 -7.85
C LEU A 36 -3.74 -4.08 -8.27
N ILE A 37 -3.46 -2.81 -8.00
CA ILE A 37 -4.34 -1.71 -8.41
C ILE A 37 -4.45 -1.65 -9.94
N PHE A 38 -3.34 -1.87 -10.65
CA PHE A 38 -3.33 -1.89 -12.11
C PHE A 38 -4.13 -3.06 -12.68
N PHE A 39 -4.03 -4.25 -12.10
CA PHE A 39 -4.85 -5.40 -12.48
C PHE A 39 -6.34 -5.15 -12.21
N LEU A 40 -6.69 -4.62 -11.04
CA LEU A 40 -8.08 -4.25 -10.73
C LEU A 40 -8.63 -3.23 -11.71
N TYR A 41 -7.82 -2.23 -12.07
CA TYR A 41 -8.18 -1.25 -13.09
C TYR A 41 -8.40 -1.90 -14.46
N ILE A 42 -7.51 -2.79 -14.91
CA ILE A 42 -7.69 -3.51 -16.18
C ILE A 42 -9.00 -4.33 -16.16
N ILE A 43 -9.26 -5.06 -15.07
CA ILE A 43 -10.49 -5.86 -14.93
C ILE A 43 -11.74 -4.96 -14.99
N GLN A 44 -11.71 -3.79 -14.38
CA GLN A 44 -12.84 -2.85 -14.42
C GLN A 44 -13.00 -2.15 -15.77
N VAL A 45 -11.89 -1.93 -16.49
CA VAL A 45 -11.88 -1.21 -17.78
C VAL A 45 -12.24 -2.10 -18.95
N ILE A 46 -11.95 -3.41 -18.88
CA ILE A 46 -12.45 -4.37 -19.85
C ILE A 46 -13.94 -4.52 -19.59
N PRO A 47 -14.82 -3.97 -20.44
CA PRO A 47 -16.22 -4.29 -20.37
C PRO A 47 -16.39 -5.70 -20.96
N GLU A 48 -17.20 -6.52 -20.31
CA GLU A 48 -17.71 -7.79 -20.87
C GLU A 48 -18.29 -7.58 -22.29
#